data_AF-A0A356T1G6-F1
#
_entry.id   AF-A0A356T1G6-F1
#
_cell.length_a   1.000
_cell.length_b   1.000
_cell.length_c   1.000
_cell.angle_alpha   90.00
_cell.angle_beta   90.00
_cell.angle_gamma   90.00
#
_symmetry.space_group_name_H-M   'P 1'
#
loop_
_entity.id
_entity.type
_entity.pdbx_description
1 polymer ?
#
loop_
_entity_poly.entity_id
_entity_poly.type
_entity_poly.pdbx_seq_one_letter_code
_entity_poly.pdbx_strand_id
1 'polypeptide(L)'
;MELAEAFTALASQARGSTANAAAEAIQGATLRFARMDRRCTPDLAQDCAQDVLTKLLTRFATGENPVERPGSGACAGYLRSMVANWLNDRSRETRRVQERRAQLSAEPTLVAPAEAAQDGELLEHLVWLRALLSKVADRAIADRHARHRHHLERGWRELEALVFDEVPLRDLLEVSERADAAQIRAARDAAYKRHERTRSGLAEAVGAMEREGLLTAEETTAARTAIAGLARRRRSNREDS
;
A
#
# COMPACT_ATOMS: atom_id res chain seq x y z
N MET A 1 3.58 30.50 -20.61
CA MET A 1 3.84 30.58 -19.17
C MET A 1 4.70 29.41 -18.77
N GLU A 2 5.84 29.69 -18.16
CA GLU A 2 6.71 28.64 -17.63
C GLU A 2 6.13 28.02 -16.36
N LEU A 3 6.55 26.80 -16.04
CA LEU A 3 6.02 26.07 -14.89
C LEU A 3 6.33 26.77 -13.55
N ALA A 4 7.49 27.42 -13.46
CA ALA A 4 7.89 28.19 -12.28
C ALA A 4 7.01 29.44 -12.09
N GLU A 5 6.69 30.14 -13.19
CA GLU A 5 5.77 31.28 -13.19
C GLU A 5 4.36 30.85 -12.77
N ALA A 6 3.89 29.70 -13.28
CA ALA A 6 2.58 29.17 -12.93
C ALA A 6 2.47 28.81 -11.44
N PHE A 7 3.49 28.18 -10.87
CA PHE A 7 3.55 27.90 -9.43
C PHE A 7 3.55 29.17 -8.60
N THR A 8 4.35 30.17 -9.01
CA THR A 8 4.43 31.46 -8.32
C THR A 8 3.10 32.21 -8.39
N ALA A 9 2.45 32.22 -9.55
CA ALA A 9 1.15 32.85 -9.75
C ALA A 9 0.07 32.23 -8.84
N LEU A 10 -0.03 30.90 -8.78
CA LEU A 10 -1.00 30.23 -7.91
C LEU A 10 -0.66 30.37 -6.42
N ALA A 11 0.62 30.29 -6.04
CA ALA A 11 1.06 30.50 -4.66
C ALA A 11 0.76 31.92 -4.16
N SER A 12 0.89 32.92 -5.04
CA SER A 12 0.54 34.32 -4.74
C SER A 12 -0.97 34.62 -4.78
N GLN A 13 -1.80 33.61 -5.04
CA GLN A 13 -3.26 33.75 -5.20
C GLN A 13 -3.62 34.78 -6.29
N ALA A 14 -2.90 34.73 -7.41
CA ALA A 14 -3.23 35.53 -8.59
C ALA A 14 -4.70 35.33 -8.99
N ARG A 15 -5.32 36.35 -9.61
CA ARG A 15 -6.74 36.36 -9.97
C ARG A 15 -6.93 36.48 -11.48
N GLY A 16 -8.12 36.11 -11.94
CA GLY A 16 -8.55 36.31 -13.33
C GLY A 16 -7.72 35.50 -14.33
N SER A 17 -7.37 36.14 -15.45
CA SER A 17 -6.67 35.50 -16.58
C SER A 17 -5.32 34.88 -16.19
N THR A 18 -4.60 35.48 -15.26
CA THR A 18 -3.30 34.98 -14.78
C THR A 18 -3.44 33.65 -14.03
N ALA A 19 -4.47 33.52 -13.20
CA ALA A 19 -4.75 32.29 -12.47
C ALA A 19 -5.15 31.15 -13.41
N ASN A 20 -5.99 31.47 -14.40
CA ASN A 20 -6.43 30.51 -15.42
C ASN A 20 -5.24 30.01 -16.25
N ALA A 21 -4.39 30.91 -16.74
CA ALA A 21 -3.21 30.55 -17.51
C ALA A 21 -2.20 29.71 -16.69
N ALA A 22 -2.08 29.98 -15.38
CA ALA A 22 -1.24 29.18 -14.48
C ALA A 22 -1.82 27.77 -14.26
N ALA A 23 -3.13 27.65 -14.06
CA ALA A 23 -3.81 26.37 -13.93
C ALA A 23 -3.66 25.54 -15.22
N GLU A 24 -3.86 26.16 -16.39
CA GLU A 24 -3.68 25.50 -17.70
C GLU A 24 -2.24 25.03 -17.94
N ALA A 25 -1.24 25.85 -17.56
CA ALA A 25 0.17 25.48 -17.69
C ALA A 25 0.52 24.24 -16.84
N ILE A 26 0.00 24.17 -15.60
CA ILE A 26 0.21 23.04 -14.69
C ILE A 26 -0.56 21.81 -15.17
N GLN A 27 -1.81 21.97 -15.58
CA GLN A 27 -2.63 20.88 -16.10
C GLN A 27 -1.99 20.30 -17.37
N GLY A 28 -1.54 21.15 -18.30
CA GLY A 28 -0.85 20.75 -19.53
C GLY A 28 0.47 20.02 -19.25
N ALA A 29 1.25 20.48 -18.27
CA ALA A 29 2.47 19.77 -17.85
C ALA A 29 2.16 18.41 -17.21
N THR A 30 1.14 18.35 -16.36
CA THR A 30 0.71 17.12 -15.70
C THR A 30 0.22 16.09 -16.71
N LEU A 31 -0.59 16.51 -17.71
CA LEU A 31 -1.01 15.68 -18.83
C LEU A 31 0.18 15.10 -19.60
N ARG A 32 1.18 15.93 -19.91
CA ARG A 32 2.39 15.47 -20.59
C ARG A 32 3.12 14.41 -19.77
N PHE A 33 3.32 14.64 -18.47
CA PHE A 33 3.99 13.68 -17.60
C PHE A 33 3.21 12.37 -17.43
N ALA A 34 1.89 12.43 -17.29
CA ALA A 34 1.05 11.24 -17.18
C ALA A 34 1.13 10.38 -18.45
N ARG A 35 1.09 11.01 -19.64
CA ARG A 35 1.21 10.33 -20.94
C ARG A 35 2.57 9.70 -21.21
N MET A 36 3.62 10.06 -20.47
CA MET A 36 4.91 9.40 -20.55
C MET A 36 4.90 8.01 -19.87
N ASP A 37 3.94 7.74 -18.99
CA ASP A 37 3.78 6.43 -18.36
C ASP A 37 2.99 5.49 -19.28
N ARG A 38 3.59 4.35 -19.64
CA ARG A 38 3.00 3.35 -20.55
C ARG A 38 1.69 2.75 -20.03
N ARG A 39 1.41 2.87 -18.73
CA ARG A 39 0.19 2.36 -18.09
C ARG A 39 -0.98 3.36 -18.18
N CYS A 40 -0.72 4.60 -18.61
CA CYS A 40 -1.70 5.67 -18.58
C CYS A 40 -2.46 5.80 -19.90
N THR A 41 -3.77 5.60 -19.87
CA THR A 41 -4.65 5.91 -21.01
C THR A 41 -4.90 7.42 -21.11
N PRO A 42 -5.41 7.93 -22.25
CA PRO A 42 -5.78 9.35 -22.38
C PRO A 42 -6.75 9.83 -21.30
N ASP A 43 -7.75 9.01 -20.97
CA ASP A 43 -8.76 9.34 -19.95
C ASP A 43 -8.14 9.38 -18.55
N LEU A 44 -7.30 8.39 -18.21
CA LEU A 44 -6.57 8.37 -16.94
C LEU A 44 -5.62 9.57 -16.80
N ALA A 45 -5.04 10.05 -17.92
CA ALA A 45 -4.20 11.23 -17.91
C ALA A 45 -5.00 12.49 -17.58
N GLN A 46 -6.24 12.61 -18.08
CA GLN A 46 -7.13 13.73 -17.77
C GLN A 46 -7.55 13.71 -16.30
N ASP A 47 -7.97 12.56 -15.78
CA ASP A 47 -8.31 12.38 -14.37
C ASP A 47 -7.12 12.72 -13.45
N CYS A 48 -5.93 12.24 -13.81
CA CYS A 48 -4.70 12.53 -13.09
C CYS A 48 -4.41 14.04 -13.07
N ALA A 49 -4.53 14.71 -14.22
CA ALA A 49 -4.27 16.13 -14.33
C ALA A 49 -5.25 16.97 -13.49
N GLN A 50 -6.53 16.59 -13.47
CA GLN A 50 -7.54 17.27 -12.66
C GLN A 50 -7.33 17.07 -11.16
N ASP A 51 -7.03 15.84 -10.72
CA ASP A 51 -6.81 15.54 -9.30
C ASP A 51 -5.52 16.19 -8.77
N VAL A 52 -4.43 16.13 -9.54
CA VAL A 52 -3.16 16.79 -9.21
C VAL A 52 -3.35 18.31 -9.12
N LEU A 53 -4.04 18.92 -10.09
CA LEU A 53 -4.34 20.35 -10.05
C LEU A 53 -5.18 20.72 -8.82
N THR A 54 -6.22 19.94 -8.51
CA THR A 54 -7.08 20.15 -7.35
C THR A 54 -6.30 20.09 -6.04
N LYS A 55 -5.46 19.06 -5.87
CA LYS A 55 -4.57 18.91 -4.70
C LYS A 55 -3.60 20.06 -4.57
N LEU A 56 -3.05 20.54 -5.70
CA LEU A 56 -2.12 21.65 -5.70
C LEU A 56 -2.80 22.97 -5.33
N LEU A 57 -3.97 23.26 -5.89
CA LEU A 57 -4.79 24.42 -5.54
C LEU A 57 -5.18 24.41 -4.06
N THR A 58 -5.53 23.23 -3.52
CA THR A 58 -5.86 23.08 -2.09
C THR A 58 -4.68 23.44 -1.20
N ARG A 59 -3.45 23.00 -1.54
CA ARG A 59 -2.24 23.35 -0.78
C ARG A 59 -1.94 24.84 -0.83
N PHE A 60 -2.04 25.47 -2.00
CA PHE A 60 -1.84 26.91 -2.12
C PHE A 60 -2.89 27.72 -1.35
N ALA A 61 -4.15 27.26 -1.34
CA ALA A 61 -5.21 27.88 -0.54
C ALA A 61 -4.93 27.81 0.97
N THR A 62 -4.26 26.76 1.45
CA THR A 62 -3.82 26.63 2.85
C THR A 62 -2.50 27.35 3.15
N GLY A 63 -1.93 28.10 2.19
CA GLY A 63 -0.66 28.80 2.34
C GLY A 63 0.57 27.90 2.25
N GLU A 64 0.40 26.63 1.88
CA GLU A 64 1.50 25.70 1.69
C GLU A 64 2.04 25.84 0.25
N ASN A 65 3.27 26.32 0.11
CA ASN A 65 3.99 26.23 -1.14
C ASN A 65 4.90 25.00 -1.12
N PRO A 66 4.59 23.94 -1.90
CA PRO A 66 5.36 22.70 -1.87
C PRO A 66 6.76 22.84 -2.51
N VAL A 67 7.06 23.97 -3.16
CA VAL A 67 8.36 24.24 -3.76
C VAL A 67 8.91 25.57 -3.22
N GLU A 68 9.76 25.49 -2.21
CA GLU A 68 10.31 26.67 -1.51
C GLU A 68 11.08 27.63 -2.43
N ARG A 69 11.76 27.09 -3.46
CA ARG A 69 12.45 27.86 -4.50
C ARG A 69 11.96 27.39 -5.87
N PRO A 70 10.96 28.05 -6.46
CA PRO A 70 10.35 27.62 -7.72
C PRO A 70 11.31 27.84 -8.89
N GLY A 71 12.15 26.85 -9.15
CA GLY A 71 12.86 26.68 -10.42
C GLY A 71 12.11 25.71 -11.32
N SER A 72 12.24 25.86 -12.65
CA SER A 72 11.51 25.03 -13.64
C SER A 72 11.74 23.52 -13.41
N GLY A 73 12.97 23.12 -13.06
CA GLY A 73 13.31 21.74 -12.73
C GLY A 73 12.68 21.20 -11.43
N ALA A 74 12.57 22.05 -10.39
CA ALA A 74 11.99 21.66 -9.11
C ALA A 74 10.47 21.49 -9.21
N CYS A 75 9.78 22.44 -9.86
CA CYS A 75 8.34 22.32 -10.11
C CYS A 75 8.02 21.10 -11.00
N ALA A 76 8.83 20.85 -12.03
CA ALA A 76 8.67 19.68 -12.89
C ALA A 76 8.96 18.36 -12.16
N GLY A 77 9.94 18.34 -11.25
CA GLY A 77 10.22 17.19 -10.38
C GLY A 77 9.03 16.89 -9.45
N TYR A 78 8.50 17.92 -8.81
CA TYR A 78 7.35 17.81 -7.91
C TYR A 78 6.09 17.30 -8.63
N LEU A 79 5.74 17.87 -9.78
CA LEU A 79 4.60 17.38 -10.58
C LEU A 79 4.80 15.92 -11.03
N ARG A 80 6.02 15.54 -11.45
CA ARG A 80 6.32 14.14 -11.79
C ARG A 80 6.11 13.20 -10.61
N SER A 81 6.50 13.60 -9.40
CA SER A 81 6.23 12.81 -8.18
C SER A 81 4.73 12.71 -7.88
N MET A 82 3.96 13.78 -8.05
CA MET A 82 2.50 13.74 -7.86
C MET A 82 1.83 12.79 -8.86
N VAL A 83 2.20 12.87 -10.14
CA VAL A 83 1.69 11.98 -11.20
C VAL A 83 2.04 10.52 -10.90
N ALA A 84 3.30 10.23 -10.56
CA ALA A 84 3.73 8.88 -10.25
C ALA A 84 2.98 8.31 -9.04
N ASN A 85 2.77 9.10 -7.99
CA ASN A 85 2.00 8.68 -6.82
C ASN A 85 0.55 8.41 -7.18
N TRP A 86 -0.08 9.28 -7.97
CA TRP A 86 -1.47 9.10 -8.41
C TRP A 86 -1.66 7.82 -9.21
N LEU A 87 -0.79 7.57 -10.19
CA LEU A 87 -0.84 6.37 -11.03
C LEU A 87 -0.61 5.09 -10.20
N ASN A 88 0.32 5.14 -9.24
CA ASN A 88 0.55 4.01 -8.34
C ASN A 88 -0.64 3.75 -7.42
N ASP A 89 -1.29 4.79 -6.90
CA ASP A 89 -2.47 4.64 -6.06
C ASP A 89 -3.67 4.12 -6.85
N ARG A 90 -3.87 4.57 -8.09
CA ARG A 90 -4.88 4.00 -8.99
C ARG A 90 -4.59 2.55 -9.34
N SER A 91 -3.35 2.21 -9.67
CA SER A 91 -2.97 0.82 -9.93
C SER A 91 -3.25 -0.09 -8.72
N ARG A 92 -2.95 0.39 -7.51
CA ARG A 92 -3.29 -0.31 -6.26
C ARG A 92 -4.80 -0.43 -6.05
N GLU A 93 -5.56 0.61 -6.35
CA GLU A 93 -7.03 0.59 -6.25
C GLU A 93 -7.64 -0.41 -7.25
N THR A 94 -7.22 -0.39 -8.51
CA THR A 94 -7.67 -1.36 -9.52
C THR A 94 -7.34 -2.78 -9.09
N ARG A 95 -6.12 -3.03 -8.59
CA ARG A 95 -5.73 -4.33 -8.05
C ARG A 95 -6.61 -4.75 -6.87
N ARG A 96 -6.89 -3.86 -5.93
CA ARG A 96 -7.81 -4.13 -4.79
C ARG A 96 -9.24 -4.41 -5.24
N VAL A 97 -9.74 -3.71 -6.25
CA VAL A 97 -11.09 -3.95 -6.80
C VAL A 97 -11.13 -5.30 -7.51
N GLN A 98 -10.10 -5.65 -8.27
CA GLN A 98 -9.96 -6.97 -8.91
C GLN A 98 -9.85 -8.08 -7.88
N GLU A 99 -9.03 -7.92 -6.84
CA GLU A 99 -8.91 -8.85 -5.72
C GLU A 99 -10.25 -9.01 -4.98
N ARG A 100 -10.98 -7.92 -4.73
CA ARG A 100 -12.33 -7.98 -4.14
C ARG A 100 -13.34 -8.67 -5.05
N ARG A 101 -13.30 -8.44 -6.37
CA ARG A 101 -14.18 -9.13 -7.33
C ARG A 101 -13.86 -10.61 -7.41
N ALA A 102 -12.58 -10.98 -7.39
CA ALA A 102 -12.16 -12.37 -7.30
C ALA A 102 -12.62 -13.03 -6.00
N GLN A 103 -12.59 -12.30 -4.88
CA GLN A 103 -13.11 -12.76 -3.59
C GLN A 103 -14.64 -12.87 -3.53
N LEU A 104 -15.39 -12.11 -4.35
CA LEU A 104 -16.86 -12.16 -4.41
C LEU A 104 -17.37 -13.22 -5.39
N SER A 105 -16.57 -13.60 -6.40
CA SER A 105 -16.91 -14.66 -7.36
C SER A 105 -16.47 -16.05 -6.90
N ALA A 106 -15.56 -16.12 -5.92
CA ALA A 106 -15.36 -17.30 -5.11
C ALA A 106 -16.29 -17.18 -3.91
N GLU A 107 -17.53 -17.65 -4.01
CA GLU A 107 -18.18 -18.17 -2.81
C GLU A 107 -17.23 -19.23 -2.25
N PRO A 108 -16.56 -18.98 -1.12
CA PRO A 108 -15.90 -20.07 -0.45
C PRO A 108 -17.07 -20.90 0.05
N THR A 109 -17.22 -22.12 -0.47
CA THR A 109 -17.85 -23.16 0.33
C THR A 109 -17.17 -23.06 1.69
N LEU A 110 -17.93 -22.63 2.69
CA LEU A 110 -17.54 -22.70 4.07
C LEU A 110 -17.26 -24.18 4.32
N VAL A 111 -16.00 -24.59 4.14
CA VAL A 111 -15.49 -25.67 4.96
C VAL A 111 -15.39 -25.02 6.33
N ALA A 112 -16.53 -25.01 7.03
CA ALA A 112 -16.51 -25.08 8.48
C ALA A 112 -15.47 -26.14 8.84
N PRO A 113 -14.60 -25.91 9.84
CA PRO A 113 -13.68 -26.96 10.27
C PRO A 113 -14.54 -28.19 10.50
N ALA A 114 -14.31 -29.23 9.69
CA ALA A 114 -14.94 -30.50 9.92
C ALA A 114 -14.64 -30.85 11.38
N GLU A 115 -15.70 -31.18 12.12
CA GLU A 115 -15.60 -31.65 13.48
C GLU A 115 -14.45 -32.67 13.60
N ALA A 116 -13.54 -32.39 14.54
CA ALA A 116 -12.46 -33.27 14.97
C ALA A 116 -11.43 -33.71 13.90
N ALA A 117 -10.64 -32.75 13.39
CA ALA A 117 -9.26 -33.11 13.00
C ALA A 117 -8.49 -33.46 14.28
N GLN A 118 -7.88 -34.65 14.32
CA GLN A 118 -7.04 -35.07 15.44
C GLN A 118 -5.92 -34.04 15.64
N ASP A 119 -5.70 -33.59 16.88
CA ASP A 119 -4.83 -32.45 17.22
C ASP A 119 -3.42 -32.49 16.60
N GLY A 120 -2.92 -33.68 16.23
CA GLY A 120 -1.63 -33.88 15.54
C GLY A 120 -1.60 -33.38 14.08
N GLU A 121 -2.64 -33.64 13.28
CA GLU A 121 -2.66 -33.23 11.86
C GLU A 121 -2.77 -31.70 11.70
N LEU A 122 -3.47 -31.04 12.63
CA LEU A 122 -3.58 -29.59 12.66
C LEU A 122 -2.23 -28.93 12.98
N LEU A 123 -1.47 -29.50 13.93
CA LEU A 123 -0.15 -28.98 14.31
C LEU A 123 0.85 -29.12 13.15
N GLU A 124 0.88 -30.27 12.49
CA GLU A 124 1.74 -30.50 11.31
C GLU A 124 1.41 -29.52 10.19
N HIS A 125 0.12 -29.29 9.93
CA HIS A 125 -0.32 -28.30 8.95
C HIS A 125 0.13 -26.87 9.31
N LEU A 126 0.03 -26.47 10.58
CA LEU A 126 0.48 -25.15 11.04
C LEU A 126 2.00 -24.98 10.92
N VAL A 127 2.78 -26.00 11.26
CA VAL A 127 4.25 -26.00 11.11
C VAL A 127 4.64 -25.89 9.65
N TRP A 128 4.02 -26.68 8.77
CA TRP A 128 4.24 -26.61 7.33
C TRP A 128 3.89 -25.21 6.79
N LEU A 129 2.75 -24.66 7.20
CA LEU A 129 2.31 -23.34 6.75
C LEU A 129 3.25 -22.21 7.23
N ARG A 130 3.74 -22.29 8.48
CA ARG A 130 4.73 -21.35 9.03
C ARG A 130 6.03 -21.39 8.24
N ALA A 131 6.52 -22.59 7.91
CA ALA A 131 7.74 -22.77 7.10
C ALA A 131 7.56 -22.22 5.67
N LEU A 132 6.42 -22.52 5.04
CA LEU A 132 6.07 -22.03 3.71
C LEU A 132 6.04 -20.50 3.67
N LEU A 133 5.35 -19.87 4.62
CA LEU A 133 5.27 -18.40 4.65
C LEU A 133 6.62 -17.75 5.01
N SER A 134 7.45 -18.40 5.83
CA SER A 134 8.81 -17.93 6.12
C SER A 134 9.69 -17.94 4.87
N LYS A 135 9.63 -19.00 4.07
CA LYS A 135 10.31 -19.08 2.76
C LYS A 135 9.86 -17.94 1.82
N VAL A 136 8.57 -17.65 1.78
CA VAL A 136 8.01 -16.53 1.01
C VAL A 136 8.49 -15.18 1.55
N ALA A 137 8.54 -15.01 2.87
CA ALA A 137 9.02 -13.80 3.51
C ALA A 137 10.50 -13.55 3.22
N ASP A 138 11.35 -14.57 3.31
CA ASP A 138 12.77 -14.48 2.99
C ASP A 138 12.99 -14.01 1.55
N ARG A 139 12.21 -14.54 0.60
CA ARG A 139 12.24 -14.07 -0.79
C ARG A 139 11.82 -12.61 -0.89
N ALA A 140 10.71 -12.23 -0.25
CA ALA A 140 10.22 -10.85 -0.25
C ALA A 140 11.24 -9.87 0.36
N ILE A 141 11.99 -10.28 1.38
CA ILE A 141 13.06 -9.49 2.01
C ILE A 141 14.26 -9.36 1.07
N ALA A 142 14.69 -10.47 0.46
CA ALA A 142 15.86 -10.51 -0.44
C ALA A 142 15.69 -9.56 -1.63
N ASP A 143 14.50 -9.56 -2.25
CA ASP A 143 14.17 -8.75 -3.44
C ASP A 143 13.97 -7.26 -3.13
N ARG A 144 13.87 -6.88 -1.84
CA ARG A 144 13.69 -5.48 -1.44
C ARG A 144 15.04 -4.74 -1.36
N HIS A 145 15.00 -3.47 -1.74
CA HIS A 145 16.10 -2.54 -1.49
C HIS A 145 16.49 -2.51 0.00
N ALA A 146 17.79 -2.48 0.28
CA ALA A 146 18.35 -2.57 1.64
C ALA A 146 17.67 -1.63 2.65
N ARG A 147 17.42 -0.37 2.27
CA ARG A 147 16.77 0.63 3.12
C ARG A 147 15.34 0.28 3.57
N HIS A 148 14.66 -0.66 2.90
CA HIS A 148 13.29 -1.05 3.19
C HIS A 148 13.14 -2.46 3.78
N ARG A 149 14.22 -3.24 3.88
CA ARG A 149 14.19 -4.63 4.38
C ARG A 149 13.70 -4.71 5.83
N HIS A 150 14.24 -3.88 6.70
CA HIS A 150 13.90 -3.84 8.12
C HIS A 150 12.40 -3.64 8.41
N HIS A 151 11.69 -2.90 7.56
CA HIS A 151 10.24 -2.72 7.71
C HIS A 151 9.45 -4.00 7.39
N LEU A 152 9.90 -4.76 6.38
CA LEU A 152 9.26 -6.01 5.97
C LEU A 152 9.57 -7.12 6.96
N GLU A 153 10.82 -7.23 7.40
CA GLU A 153 11.26 -8.12 8.48
C GLU A 153 10.47 -7.90 9.77
N ARG A 154 10.36 -6.64 10.22
CA ARG A 154 9.58 -6.30 11.41
C ARG A 154 8.11 -6.66 11.22
N GLY A 155 7.51 -6.28 10.10
CA GLY A 155 6.11 -6.58 9.84
C GLY A 155 5.82 -8.08 9.72
N TRP A 156 6.78 -8.87 9.21
CA TRP A 156 6.66 -10.32 9.14
C TRP A 156 6.70 -10.95 10.53
N ARG A 157 7.68 -10.61 11.37
CA ARG A 157 7.75 -11.11 12.76
C ARG A 157 6.50 -10.78 13.56
N GLU A 158 5.97 -9.56 13.40
CA GLU A 158 4.71 -9.18 14.05
C GLU A 158 3.53 -10.03 13.55
N LEU A 159 3.42 -10.28 12.24
CA LEU A 159 2.35 -11.13 11.68
C LEU A 159 2.49 -12.60 12.11
N GLU A 160 3.71 -13.11 12.18
CA GLU A 160 4.01 -14.46 12.63
C GLU A 160 3.56 -14.66 14.09
N ALA A 161 3.96 -13.74 14.97
CA ALA A 161 3.58 -13.78 16.38
C ALA A 161 2.06 -13.68 16.60
N LEU A 162 1.36 -12.84 15.82
CA LEU A 162 -0.09 -12.70 15.90
C LEU A 162 -0.88 -13.97 15.50
N VAL A 163 -0.28 -14.83 14.67
CA VAL A 163 -1.02 -15.91 13.96
C VAL A 163 -0.60 -17.28 14.43
N PHE A 164 0.69 -17.51 14.63
CA PHE A 164 1.23 -18.81 15.04
C PHE A 164 1.51 -18.87 16.54
N ASP A 165 1.88 -17.74 17.14
CA ASP A 165 2.21 -17.67 18.57
C ASP A 165 1.06 -17.05 19.40
N GLU A 166 -0.06 -16.71 18.73
CA GLU A 166 -1.28 -16.13 19.30
C GLU A 166 -1.05 -14.90 20.22
N VAL A 167 0.05 -14.18 20.01
CA VAL A 167 0.41 -13.02 20.81
C VAL A 167 -0.58 -11.89 20.51
N PRO A 168 -1.25 -11.28 21.50
CA PRO A 168 -2.11 -10.13 21.28
C PRO A 168 -1.36 -8.95 20.66
N LEU A 169 -2.00 -8.23 19.74
CA LEU A 169 -1.42 -7.01 19.15
C LEU A 169 -1.03 -5.98 20.21
N ARG A 170 -1.82 -5.90 21.29
CA ARG A 170 -1.54 -5.01 22.43
C ARG A 170 -0.18 -5.31 23.03
N ASP A 171 0.11 -6.57 23.30
CA ASP A 171 1.36 -7.01 23.95
C ASP A 171 2.57 -6.75 23.04
N LEU A 172 2.43 -6.95 21.73
CA LEU A 172 3.46 -6.57 20.74
C LEU A 172 3.76 -5.07 20.73
N LEU A 173 2.74 -4.23 20.95
CA LEU A 173 2.88 -2.77 20.98
C LEU A 173 3.39 -2.26 22.34
N GLU A 174 2.96 -2.85 23.45
CA GLU A 174 3.39 -2.49 24.81
C GLU A 174 4.88 -2.76 25.03
N VAL A 175 5.39 -3.89 24.53
CA VAL A 175 6.82 -4.25 24.61
C VAL A 175 7.71 -3.30 23.80
N SER A 176 7.17 -2.67 22.74
CA SER A 176 7.98 -1.85 21.83
C SER A 176 7.95 -0.34 22.11
N GLU A 177 6.93 0.19 22.81
CA GLU A 177 6.72 1.66 22.78
C GLU A 177 6.49 2.40 24.12
N ARG A 178 6.42 1.77 25.31
CA ARG A 178 6.24 2.46 26.63
C ARG A 178 5.26 3.67 26.56
N ALA A 179 4.09 3.47 25.95
CA ALA A 179 3.30 4.56 25.38
C ALA A 179 1.97 4.80 26.13
N ASP A 180 1.60 6.07 26.32
CA ASP A 180 0.30 6.54 26.81
C ASP A 180 -0.86 6.12 25.88
N ALA A 181 -2.10 6.12 26.37
CA ALA A 181 -3.28 5.66 25.63
C ALA A 181 -3.50 6.32 24.24
N ALA A 182 -3.08 7.57 24.05
CA ALA A 182 -3.11 8.24 22.75
C ALA A 182 -2.05 7.70 21.78
N GLN A 183 -0.88 7.33 22.30
CA GLN A 183 0.22 6.73 21.55
C GLN A 183 -0.11 5.29 21.14
N ILE A 184 -0.84 4.53 21.96
CA ILE A 184 -1.32 3.18 21.63
C ILE A 184 -2.18 3.18 20.36
N ARG A 185 -3.08 4.17 20.18
CA ARG A 185 -3.91 4.27 18.98
C ARG A 185 -3.09 4.55 17.71
N ALA A 186 -2.15 5.50 17.80
CA ALA A 186 -1.26 5.83 16.70
C ALA A 186 -0.34 4.64 16.34
N ALA A 187 0.20 3.96 17.34
CA ALA A 187 1.02 2.76 17.21
C ALA A 187 0.24 1.63 16.51
N ARG A 188 -1.02 1.43 16.90
CA ARG A 188 -1.92 0.45 16.29
C ARG A 188 -2.16 0.74 14.80
N ASP A 189 -2.45 1.99 14.45
CA ASP A 189 -2.66 2.37 13.06
C ASP A 189 -1.38 2.24 12.21
N ALA A 190 -0.23 2.56 12.80
CA ALA A 190 1.07 2.35 12.17
C ALA A 190 1.36 0.85 11.96
N ALA A 191 1.06 0.01 12.95
CA ALA A 191 1.19 -1.44 12.86
C ALA A 191 0.29 -2.02 11.76
N TYR A 192 -0.97 -1.63 11.71
CA TYR A 192 -1.87 -2.07 10.64
C TYR A 192 -1.38 -1.68 9.24
N LYS A 193 -0.88 -0.44 9.08
CA LYS A 193 -0.29 0.00 7.80
C LYS A 193 0.96 -0.83 7.44
N ARG A 194 1.78 -1.18 8.44
CA ARG A 194 2.96 -2.03 8.25
C ARG A 194 2.55 -3.45 7.86
N HIS A 195 1.62 -4.08 8.58
CA HIS A 195 1.10 -5.42 8.28
C HIS A 195 0.48 -5.49 6.88
N GLU A 196 -0.28 -4.47 6.49
CA GLU A 196 -0.85 -4.39 5.13
C GLU A 196 0.22 -4.35 4.04
N ARG A 197 1.28 -3.56 4.24
CA ARG A 197 2.42 -3.50 3.31
C ARG A 197 3.17 -4.82 3.27
N THR A 198 3.38 -5.47 4.42
CA THR A 198 4.01 -6.80 4.49
C THR A 198 3.17 -7.82 3.74
N ARG A 199 1.85 -7.91 3.98
CA ARG A 199 0.95 -8.83 3.25
C ARG A 199 1.02 -8.61 1.74
N SER A 200 1.00 -7.35 1.29
CA SER A 200 1.13 -7.02 -0.13
C SER A 200 2.48 -7.49 -0.70
N GLY A 201 3.57 -7.30 0.05
CA GLY A 201 4.90 -7.77 -0.32
C GLY A 201 4.99 -9.29 -0.39
N LEU A 202 4.39 -10.02 0.56
CA LEU A 202 4.32 -11.48 0.54
C LEU A 202 3.51 -11.97 -0.68
N ALA A 203 2.38 -11.35 -0.99
CA ALA A 203 1.57 -11.72 -2.15
C ALA A 203 2.31 -11.49 -3.48
N GLU A 204 3.09 -10.40 -3.59
CA GLU A 204 3.98 -10.15 -4.72
C GLU A 204 5.07 -11.24 -4.82
N ALA A 205 5.69 -11.62 -3.70
CA ALA A 205 6.69 -12.67 -3.68
C ALA A 205 6.12 -14.04 -4.07
N VAL A 206 4.92 -14.43 -3.59
CA VAL A 206 4.25 -15.66 -4.03
C VAL A 206 4.05 -15.68 -5.54
N GLY A 207 3.57 -14.57 -6.13
CA GLY A 207 3.39 -14.48 -7.58
C GLY A 207 4.70 -14.46 -8.38
N ALA A 208 5.82 -14.03 -7.79
CA ALA A 208 7.14 -14.17 -8.40
C ALA A 208 7.63 -15.62 -8.32
N MET A 209 7.54 -16.24 -7.14
CA MET A 209 7.96 -17.62 -6.91
C MET A 209 7.16 -18.64 -7.72
N GLU A 210 5.86 -18.45 -7.89
CA GLU A 210 5.00 -19.27 -8.78
C GLU A 210 5.51 -19.20 -10.24
N ARG A 211 5.78 -17.99 -10.75
CA ARG A 211 6.30 -17.80 -12.11
C ARG A 211 7.70 -18.37 -12.31
N GLU A 212 8.51 -18.38 -11.25
CA GLU A 212 9.86 -18.95 -11.23
C GLU A 212 9.87 -20.47 -10.97
N GLY A 213 8.71 -21.09 -10.71
CA GLY A 213 8.60 -22.52 -10.41
C GLY A 213 9.17 -22.92 -9.04
N LEU A 214 9.32 -21.96 -8.12
CA LEU A 214 9.88 -22.16 -6.77
C LEU A 214 8.83 -22.62 -5.75
N LEU A 215 7.55 -22.57 -6.12
CA LEU A 215 6.42 -23.09 -5.35
C LEU A 215 5.59 -24.03 -6.22
N THR A 216 5.07 -25.09 -5.61
CA THR A 216 4.05 -25.94 -6.24
C THR A 216 2.71 -25.20 -6.32
N ALA A 217 1.76 -25.73 -7.11
CA ALA A 217 0.41 -25.18 -7.20
C ALA A 217 -0.33 -25.22 -5.85
N GLU A 218 -0.09 -26.29 -5.07
CA GLU A 218 -0.63 -26.46 -3.72
C GLU A 218 -0.05 -25.43 -2.75
N GLU A 219 1.29 -25.30 -2.70
CA GLU A 219 1.98 -24.30 -1.87
C GLU A 219 1.53 -22.88 -2.23
N THR A 220 1.37 -22.58 -3.52
CA THR A 220 0.90 -21.27 -3.98
C THR A 220 -0.52 -20.98 -3.48
N THR A 221 -1.42 -21.96 -3.57
CA THR A 221 -2.81 -21.83 -3.12
C THR A 221 -2.88 -21.66 -1.60
N ALA A 222 -2.12 -22.46 -0.85
CA ALA A 222 -2.04 -22.40 0.60
C ALA A 222 -1.47 -21.05 1.06
N ALA A 223 -0.35 -20.58 0.48
CA ALA A 223 0.25 -19.30 0.82
C ALA A 223 -0.71 -18.12 0.53
N ARG A 224 -1.37 -18.11 -0.64
CA ARG A 224 -2.38 -17.09 -0.98
C ARG A 224 -3.52 -17.06 0.02
N THR A 225 -4.04 -18.24 0.36
CA THR A 225 -5.15 -18.39 1.29
C THR A 225 -4.77 -17.92 2.68
N ALA A 226 -3.58 -18.31 3.18
CA ALA A 226 -3.08 -17.89 4.47
C ALA A 226 -2.87 -16.37 4.51
N ILE A 227 -2.20 -15.78 3.51
CA ILE A 227 -1.99 -14.32 3.43
C ILE A 227 -3.32 -13.55 3.40
N ALA A 228 -4.34 -14.07 2.70
CA ALA A 228 -5.68 -13.48 2.70
C ALA A 228 -6.37 -13.62 4.07
N GLY A 229 -6.15 -14.73 4.78
CA GLY A 229 -6.60 -14.95 6.15
C GLY A 229 -6.01 -13.94 7.14
N LEU A 230 -4.73 -13.59 6.97
CA LEU A 230 -4.05 -12.55 7.77
C LEU A 230 -4.74 -11.17 7.69
N ALA A 231 -5.55 -10.90 6.67
CA ALA A 231 -6.27 -9.63 6.50
C ALA A 231 -7.62 -9.59 7.25
N ARG A 232 -8.25 -10.75 7.52
CA ARG A 232 -9.64 -10.84 8.04
C ARG A 232 -9.76 -10.84 9.56
N ARG A 233 -8.67 -11.12 10.32
CA ARG A 233 -8.64 -10.97 11.80
C ARG A 233 -8.82 -9.51 12.29
N ARG A 234 -9.07 -8.56 11.39
CA ARG A 234 -9.46 -7.17 11.67
C ARG A 234 -10.81 -7.03 12.38
N ARG A 235 -11.64 -8.08 12.48
CA ARG A 235 -12.99 -8.03 13.06
C ARG A 235 -13.16 -8.67 14.44
N SER A 236 -12.48 -9.76 14.79
CA SER A 236 -12.73 -10.43 16.09
C SER A 236 -12.10 -9.70 17.27
N ASN A 237 -10.97 -9.00 17.10
CA ASN A 237 -10.36 -8.22 18.19
C ASN A 237 -11.08 -6.89 18.48
N ARG A 238 -12.31 -6.71 18.00
CA ARG A 238 -13.17 -5.58 18.36
C ARG A 238 -14.15 -5.93 19.48
N GLU A 239 -14.20 -7.20 19.90
CA GLU A 239 -15.16 -7.70 20.89
C GLU A 239 -14.59 -7.82 22.32
N ASP A 240 -13.27 -7.63 22.51
CA ASP A 240 -12.62 -7.68 23.84
C ASP A 240 -12.16 -6.28 24.34
N SER A 241 -12.91 -5.22 24.05
CA SER A 241 -12.66 -3.87 24.60
C SER A 241 -13.89 -3.29 25.27
#